data_AF-A0A354A0F5-F1
#
_entry.id   AF-A0A354A0F5-F1
#
_cell.length_a   1.000
_cell.length_b   1.000
_cell.length_c   1.000
_cell.angle_alpha   90.00
_cell.angle_beta   90.00
_cell.angle_gamma   90.00
#
_symmetry.space_group_name_H-M   'P 1'
#
loop_
_entity.id
_entity.type
_entity.pdbx_description
1 polymer ?
#
loop_
_entity_poly.entity_id
_entity_poly.type
_entity_poly.pdbx_seq_one_letter_code
_entity_poly.pdbx_strand_id
1 'polypeptide(L)'
;DLVFGHITHFHSPDLGQHERERFLCPAGKMPGYHAGTMLIRREAFLSVGLFNPRYQAGEFLDWYSRAKEKRVREVILPDVVMKRRIHSSNLGILKRNTQTDNTDADYVRVLKAALDRRRKNNGQCETP
;
A
#
# COMPACT_ATOMS: atom_id res chain seq x y z
N ASP A 1 6.59 -13.10 10.97
CA ASP A 1 5.28 -13.62 10.52
C ASP A 1 4.97 -13.18 9.10
N LEU A 2 5.47 -12.00 8.73
CA LEU A 2 5.40 -11.36 7.43
C LEU A 2 6.83 -11.13 6.88
N VAL A 3 7.06 -11.36 5.59
CA VAL A 3 8.31 -11.04 4.90
C VAL A 3 7.99 -10.22 3.66
N PHE A 4 8.70 -9.11 3.47
CA PHE A 4 8.68 -8.33 2.24
C PHE A 4 10.00 -8.48 1.48
N GLY A 5 9.97 -8.23 0.18
CA GLY A 5 11.17 -7.95 -0.62
C GLY A 5 11.18 -6.53 -1.19
N HIS A 6 12.26 -6.19 -1.87
CA HIS A 6 12.38 -4.98 -2.65
C HIS A 6 11.64 -5.03 -3.98
N ILE A 7 11.38 -3.84 -4.52
CA ILE A 7 10.70 -3.60 -5.80
C ILE A 7 11.59 -2.73 -6.69
N THR A 8 11.51 -2.97 -8.00
CA THR A 8 12.01 -2.05 -9.03
C THR A 8 10.88 -1.63 -9.95
N HIS A 9 10.97 -0.45 -10.55
CA HIS A 9 9.94 0.09 -11.45
C HIS A 9 10.44 0.15 -12.88
N PHE A 10 9.52 0.03 -13.83
CA PHE A 10 9.79 0.31 -15.24
C PHE A 10 8.55 0.92 -15.91
N HIS A 11 8.75 1.86 -16.82
CA HIS A 11 7.67 2.36 -17.68
C HIS A 11 7.22 1.27 -18.65
N SER A 12 5.91 1.12 -18.79
CA SER A 12 5.31 0.21 -19.76
C SER A 12 5.74 0.62 -21.17
N PRO A 13 6.05 -0.33 -22.08
CA PRO A 13 6.50 -0.01 -23.43
C PRO A 13 5.53 0.87 -24.21
N ASP A 14 4.23 0.71 -23.97
CA ASP A 14 3.11 1.44 -24.56
C ASP A 14 2.92 2.87 -24.04
N LEU A 15 3.65 3.31 -23.01
CA LEU A 15 3.57 4.70 -22.54
C LEU A 15 4.18 5.66 -23.56
N GLY A 16 3.40 6.66 -23.95
CA GLY A 16 3.87 7.78 -24.77
C GLY A 16 4.89 8.64 -24.03
N GLN A 17 5.68 9.42 -24.78
CA GLN A 17 6.74 10.27 -24.20
C GLN A 17 6.20 11.25 -23.15
N HIS A 18 5.08 11.93 -23.45
CA HIS A 18 4.44 12.86 -22.53
C HIS A 18 4.01 12.19 -21.21
N GLU A 19 3.56 10.94 -21.26
CA GLU A 19 3.16 10.20 -20.07
C GLU A 19 4.36 9.74 -19.26
N ARG A 20 5.46 9.34 -19.91
CA ARG A 20 6.71 8.97 -19.23
C ARG A 20 7.32 10.13 -18.45
N GLU A 21 7.24 11.35 -18.98
CA GLU A 21 7.67 12.58 -18.31
C GLU A 21 6.79 12.90 -17.10
N ARG A 22 5.50 12.61 -17.19
CA ARG A 22 4.53 12.89 -16.11
C ARG A 22 4.52 11.83 -15.01
N PHE A 23 4.76 10.57 -15.35
CA PHE A 23 4.68 9.45 -14.42
C PHE A 23 6.04 9.14 -13.80
N LEU A 24 6.15 9.42 -12.50
CA LEU A 24 7.30 9.06 -11.71
C LEU A 24 7.58 7.55 -11.81
N CYS A 25 8.78 7.21 -12.24
CA CYS A 25 9.32 5.86 -12.20
C CYS A 25 10.60 5.90 -11.35
N PRO A 26 10.51 5.59 -10.04
CA PRO A 26 11.66 5.62 -9.16
C PRO A 26 12.80 4.75 -9.72
N ALA A 27 13.99 5.31 -9.79
CA ALA A 27 15.18 4.60 -10.22
C ALA A 27 15.71 3.68 -9.11
N GLY A 28 16.25 2.52 -9.49
CA GLY A 28 16.84 1.56 -8.57
C GLY A 28 15.83 0.68 -7.83
N LYS A 29 16.35 -0.15 -6.93
CA LYS A 29 15.54 -1.00 -6.03
C LYS A 29 15.22 -0.25 -4.75
N MET A 30 14.01 -0.46 -4.22
CA MET A 30 13.55 0.15 -2.97
C MET A 30 12.73 -0.84 -2.14
N PRO A 31 12.54 -0.61 -0.83
CA PRO A 31 11.56 -1.32 -0.01
C PRO A 31 10.19 -1.45 -0.68
N GLY A 32 9.71 -2.68 -0.86
CA GLY A 32 8.40 -2.96 -1.44
C GLY A 32 7.35 -3.20 -0.36
N TYR A 33 6.75 -2.14 0.19
CA TYR A 33 5.53 -2.28 1.00
C TYR A 33 4.31 -2.44 0.08
N HIS A 34 4.16 -3.63 -0.48
CA HIS A 34 3.11 -3.96 -1.45
C HIS A 34 2.66 -5.42 -1.27
N ALA A 35 1.40 -5.73 -1.58
CA ALA A 35 0.89 -7.10 -1.47
C ALA A 35 1.68 -8.09 -2.35
N GLY A 36 2.08 -7.67 -3.56
CA GLY A 36 2.86 -8.49 -4.50
C GLY A 36 4.31 -8.76 -4.09
N THR A 37 4.87 -8.05 -3.11
CA THR A 37 6.20 -8.32 -2.55
C THR A 37 6.12 -9.05 -1.21
N MET A 38 4.92 -9.46 -0.81
CA MET A 38 4.61 -9.97 0.51
C MET A 38 4.48 -11.48 0.54
N LEU A 39 5.18 -12.13 1.47
CA LEU A 39 4.88 -13.51 1.88
C LEU A 39 4.49 -13.51 3.36
N ILE A 40 3.40 -14.18 3.69
CA ILE A 40 2.84 -14.20 5.05
C ILE A 40 2.27 -15.57 5.38
N ARG A 41 2.38 -15.98 6.65
CA ARG A 41 1.65 -17.16 7.15
C ARG A 41 0.14 -16.92 7.11
N ARG A 42 -0.61 -17.92 6.65
CA ARG A 42 -2.07 -17.84 6.52
C ARG A 42 -2.76 -17.41 7.82
N GLU A 43 -2.39 -18.01 8.95
CA GLU A 43 -2.93 -17.67 10.27
C GLU A 43 -2.68 -16.21 10.67
N ALA A 44 -1.50 -15.66 10.36
CA ALA A 44 -1.16 -14.27 10.62
C ALA A 44 -1.95 -13.32 9.69
N PHE A 45 -2.19 -13.72 8.43
CA PHE A 45 -3.05 -12.94 7.54
C PHE A 45 -4.49 -12.89 8.05
N LEU A 46 -5.05 -14.05 8.43
CA LEU A 46 -6.42 -14.14 8.94
C LEU A 46 -6.59 -13.46 10.31
N SER A 47 -5.56 -13.46 11.16
CA SER A 47 -5.60 -12.74 12.43
C SER A 47 -5.67 -11.22 12.24
N VAL A 48 -5.12 -10.67 11.15
CA VAL A 48 -5.31 -9.26 10.77
C VAL A 48 -6.70 -9.02 10.19
N GLY A 49 -7.19 -9.97 9.38
CA GLY A 49 -8.46 -9.93 8.64
C GLY A 49 -8.24 -9.69 7.14
N LEU A 50 -9.28 -9.86 6.32
CA LEU A 50 -9.18 -9.73 4.86
C LEU A 50 -8.91 -8.28 4.39
N PHE A 51 -8.55 -8.12 3.12
CA PHE A 51 -8.60 -6.81 2.47
C PHE A 51 -10.03 -6.28 2.45
N ASN A 52 -10.19 -4.98 2.66
CA ASN A 52 -11.52 -4.37 2.69
C ASN A 52 -11.97 -4.07 1.24
N PRO A 53 -13.00 -4.74 0.72
CA PRO A 53 -13.42 -4.59 -0.68
C PRO A 53 -14.07 -3.23 -0.97
N ARG A 54 -14.30 -2.40 0.07
CA ARG A 54 -14.84 -1.04 -0.10
C ARG A 54 -13.83 -0.05 -0.66
N TYR A 55 -12.53 -0.34 -0.57
CA TYR A 55 -11.49 0.53 -1.11
C TYR A 55 -11.15 0.09 -2.54
N GLN A 56 -11.32 1.01 -3.49
CA GLN A 56 -10.86 0.82 -4.88
C GLN A 56 -9.35 1.05 -4.99
N ALA A 57 -8.80 1.86 -4.08
CA ALA A 57 -7.36 2.02 -3.91
C ALA A 57 -6.99 2.14 -2.42
N GLY A 58 -5.80 1.65 -2.06
CA GLY A 58 -5.30 1.74 -0.70
C GLY A 58 -5.80 0.62 0.22
N GLU A 59 -6.42 -0.41 -0.34
CA GLU A 59 -6.81 -1.65 0.34
C GLU A 59 -5.62 -2.30 1.06
N PHE A 60 -4.45 -2.32 0.42
CA PHE A 60 -3.22 -2.80 1.05
C PHE A 60 -2.75 -1.88 2.17
N LEU A 61 -2.88 -0.56 2.02
CA LEU A 61 -2.49 0.41 3.04
C LEU A 61 -3.35 0.29 4.30
N ASP A 62 -4.67 0.12 4.16
CA ASP A 62 -5.57 -0.16 5.29
C ASP A 62 -5.15 -1.44 6.01
N TRP A 63 -4.98 -2.52 5.24
CA TRP A 63 -4.62 -3.81 5.80
C TRP A 63 -3.27 -3.76 6.51
N TYR A 64 -2.28 -3.11 5.90
CA TYR A 64 -0.96 -2.95 6.48
C TYR A 64 -1.02 -2.12 7.77
N SER A 65 -1.81 -1.03 7.82
CA SER A 65 -2.01 -0.28 9.08
C SER A 65 -2.60 -1.17 10.18
N ARG A 66 -3.60 -2.00 9.86
CA ARG A 66 -4.17 -2.97 10.82
C ARG A 66 -3.14 -3.99 11.29
N ALA A 67 -2.28 -4.48 10.39
CA ALA A 67 -1.19 -5.39 10.74
C ALA A 67 -0.19 -4.73 11.71
N LYS A 68 0.17 -3.46 11.48
CA LYS A 68 1.03 -2.68 12.40
C LYS A 68 0.36 -2.45 13.76
N GLU A 69 -0.92 -2.12 13.78
CA GLU A 69 -1.72 -1.95 15.01
C GLU A 69 -1.77 -3.25 15.83
N LYS A 70 -1.82 -4.41 15.16
CA LYS A 70 -1.75 -5.75 15.78
C LYS A 70 -0.33 -6.24 16.07
N ARG A 71 0.69 -5.41 15.82
CA ARG A 71 2.11 -5.71 16.05
C ARG A 71 2.57 -7.01 15.36
N VAL A 72 2.05 -7.30 14.17
CA VAL A 72 2.52 -8.42 13.35
C VAL A 72 4.02 -8.23 13.07
N ARG A 73 4.83 -9.26 13.36
CA ARG A 73 6.28 -9.19 13.14
C ARG A 73 6.59 -9.29 11.65
N GLU A 74 7.34 -8.32 11.16
CA GLU A 74 7.74 -8.21 9.77
C GLU A 74 9.26 -8.07 9.61
N VAL A 75 9.77 -8.50 8.46
CA VAL A 75 11.13 -8.21 8.00
C VAL A 75 11.07 -7.88 6.52
N ILE A 76 11.98 -7.03 6.05
CA ILE A 76 12.16 -6.77 4.62
C ILE A 76 13.54 -7.22 4.17
N LEU A 77 13.57 -8.01 3.10
CA LEU A 77 14.79 -8.51 2.48
C LEU A 77 15.26 -7.53 1.38
N PRO A 78 16.59 -7.40 1.17
CA PRO A 78 17.15 -6.48 0.18
C PRO A 78 16.98 -6.96 -1.28
N ASP A 79 16.47 -8.17 -1.47
CA ASP A 79 16.27 -8.85 -2.75
C ASP A 79 15.07 -8.28 -3.50
N VAL A 80 15.23 -8.07 -4.82
CA VAL A 80 14.14 -7.63 -5.67
C VAL A 80 13.27 -8.83 -6.01
N VAL A 81 12.05 -8.84 -5.49
CA VAL A 81 11.08 -9.93 -5.71
C VAL A 81 9.95 -9.52 -6.66
N MET A 82 9.87 -8.23 -7.04
CA MET A 82 8.85 -7.72 -7.93
C MET A 82 9.37 -6.59 -8.85
N LYS A 83 8.99 -6.64 -10.13
CA LYS A 83 9.14 -5.54 -11.07
C LYS A 83 7.77 -4.92 -11.35
N ARG A 84 7.53 -3.70 -10.87
CA ARG A 84 6.25 -3.02 -11.05
C ARG A 84 6.24 -2.19 -12.32
N ARG A 85 5.28 -2.50 -13.18
CA ARG A 85 4.99 -1.76 -14.41
C ARG A 85 4.30 -0.43 -14.09
N ILE A 86 4.80 0.65 -14.68
CA ILE A 86 4.18 1.98 -14.64
C ILE A 86 3.43 2.19 -15.96
N HIS A 87 2.11 2.36 -15.92
CA HIS A 87 1.26 2.56 -17.10
C HIS A 87 0.18 3.63 -16.84
N SER A 88 -0.56 4.05 -17.86
CA SER A 88 -1.50 5.17 -17.83
C SER A 88 -2.69 4.99 -16.89
N SER A 89 -3.15 3.75 -16.72
CA SER A 89 -4.22 3.35 -15.81
C SER A 89 -3.75 2.95 -14.40
N ASN A 90 -2.49 3.23 -14.02
CA ASN A 90 -2.03 2.88 -12.67
C ASN A 90 -2.80 3.68 -11.61
N LEU A 91 -3.63 2.97 -10.83
CA LEU A 91 -4.52 3.52 -9.80
C LEU A 91 -3.79 4.43 -8.80
N GLY A 92 -2.55 4.11 -8.41
CA GLY A 92 -1.74 4.92 -7.49
C GLY A 92 -0.98 6.10 -8.13
N ILE A 93 -1.09 6.28 -9.46
CA ILE A 93 -0.43 7.37 -10.22
C ILE A 93 -1.47 8.27 -10.91
N LEU A 94 -2.77 8.02 -10.67
CA LEU A 94 -3.87 8.86 -11.12
C LEU A 94 -3.91 10.19 -10.34
N LYS A 95 -2.93 11.02 -10.70
CA LYS A 95 -3.00 12.43 -11.02
C LYS A 95 -3.57 13.34 -9.92
N ARG A 96 -2.62 13.97 -9.23
CA ARG A 96 -2.65 15.34 -8.67
C ARG A 96 -3.29 16.44 -9.53
N ASN A 97 -3.85 16.16 -10.73
CA ASN A 97 -4.30 17.17 -11.71
C ASN A 97 -5.53 16.76 -12.54
N THR A 98 -6.34 15.77 -12.14
CA THR A 98 -7.65 15.53 -12.77
C THR A 98 -8.71 15.35 -11.69
N GLN A 99 -9.61 16.32 -11.60
CA GLN A 99 -10.57 16.57 -10.52
C GLN A 99 -11.76 15.60 -10.47
N THR A 100 -11.55 14.36 -10.88
CA THR A 100 -12.58 13.34 -10.99
C THR A 100 -11.89 12.01 -10.78
N ASP A 101 -11.96 11.46 -9.56
CA ASP A 101 -12.12 10.01 -9.28
C ASP A 101 -12.01 9.74 -7.76
N ASN A 102 -12.78 8.76 -7.27
CA ASN A 102 -12.97 8.43 -5.84
C ASN A 102 -11.70 7.89 -5.12
N THR A 103 -10.57 7.78 -5.82
CA THR A 103 -9.30 7.19 -5.36
C THR A 103 -8.60 8.02 -4.28
N ASP A 104 -8.52 9.34 -4.44
CA ASP A 104 -7.94 10.22 -3.41
C ASP A 104 -8.77 10.19 -2.13
N ALA A 105 -10.10 10.18 -2.30
CA ALA A 105 -11.02 10.04 -1.18
C ALA A 105 -10.84 8.68 -0.48
N ASP A 106 -10.48 7.61 -1.20
CA ASP A 106 -10.15 6.32 -0.58
C ASP A 106 -8.89 6.38 0.27
N TYR A 107 -7.79 6.97 -0.21
CA TYR A 107 -6.59 7.13 0.61
C TYR A 107 -6.86 7.96 1.87
N VAL A 108 -7.63 9.05 1.74
CA VAL A 108 -8.06 9.87 2.89
C VAL A 108 -8.93 9.05 3.85
N ARG A 109 -9.88 8.26 3.34
CA ARG A 109 -10.73 7.37 4.15
C ARG A 109 -9.90 6.31 4.88
N VAL A 110 -8.92 5.70 4.21
CA VAL A 110 -7.99 4.72 4.80
C VAL A 110 -7.19 5.37 5.93
N LEU A 111 -6.61 6.54 5.71
CA LEU A 111 -5.82 7.25 6.71
C LEU A 111 -6.68 7.66 7.91
N LYS A 112 -7.89 8.18 7.66
CA LYS A 112 -8.84 8.56 8.71
C LYS A 112 -9.24 7.33 9.54
N ALA A 113 -9.56 6.21 8.91
CA ALA A 113 -9.87 4.97 9.59
C ALA A 113 -8.72 4.49 10.48
N ALA A 114 -7.47 4.58 10.00
CA ALA A 114 -6.29 4.26 10.80
C ALA A 114 -6.13 5.17 12.02
N LEU A 115 -6.33 6.49 11.86
CA LEU A 115 -6.27 7.45 12.97
C LEU A 115 -7.36 7.18 14.02
N ASP A 116 -8.58 6.88 13.58
CA ASP A 116 -9.69 6.61 14.49
C ASP A 116 -9.48 5.33 15.30
N ARG A 117 -8.92 4.27 14.70
CA ARG A 117 -8.53 3.05 15.44
C ARG A 117 -7.47 3.34 16.50
N ARG A 118 -6.43 4.12 16.15
CA ARG A 118 -5.37 4.50 17.10
C ARG A 118 -5.91 5.31 18.28
N ARG A 119 -6.81 6.26 18.04
CA ARG A 119 -7.46 7.06 19.10
C ARG A 119 -8.27 6.19 20.06
N LYS A 120 -9.05 5.25 19.52
CA LYS A 120 -9.82 4.30 20.33
C LYS A 120 -8.91 3.41 21.19
N ASN A 121 -7.83 2.90 20.61
CA ASN A 121 -6.90 2.03 21.33
C ASN A 121 -6.12 2.78 22.43
N ASN A 122 -5.79 4.06 22.21
CA ASN A 122 -5.12 4.89 23.23
C ASN A 122 -6.08 5.28 24.37
N GLY A 123 -7.34 5.57 24.07
CA GLY A 123 -8.35 5.91 25.09
C GLY A 123 -8.83 4.73 25.96
N GLN A 124 -8.49 3.49 25.59
CA GLN A 124 -8.78 2.29 26.40
C GLN A 124 -7.67 1.94 27.40
N CYS A 125 -6.55 2.67 27.40
CA CYS A 125 -5.45 2.46 28.35
C CYS A 125 -5.57 3.35 29.61
N GLU A 126 -6.62 4.16 29.71
CA GLU A 126 -6.93 5.05 30.84
C GLU A 126 -8.25 4.66 31.52
N THR A 127 -8.31 3.47 32.12
CA THR A 127 -9.27 3.19 33.20
C THR A 127 -8.54 2.41 34.30
N PRO A 128 -8.39 2.99 35.51
CA PRO A 128 -7.90 2.29 36.70
C PRO A 128 -8.79 1.11 37.09
#